data_AF-A0A7C4R758-F1
#
_entry.id   AF-A0A7C4R758-F1
#
_cell.length_a   1.000
_cell.length_b   1.000
_cell.length_c   1.000
_cell.angle_alpha   90.00
_cell.angle_beta   90.00
_cell.angle_gamma   90.00
#
_symmetry.space_group_name_H-M   'P 1'
#
loop_
_entity.id
_entity.type
_entity.pdbx_description
1 polymer ?
#
loop_
_entity_poly.entity_id
_entity_poly.type
_entity_poly.pdbx_seq_one_letter_code
_entity_poly.pdbx_strand_id
1 'polypeptide(L)' 'MGVRVRVKYGSSSSDLVALVSTGYEADVPELLIPVSVAERLGLWPKLPEDTIVETYKTASGLMRVYRARGPARVCS' A
#
# COMPACT_ATOMS: atom_id res chain seq x y z
N MET A 1 6.08 -17.53 2.69
CA MET A 1 7.37 -16.94 2.28
C MET A 1 7.24 -15.43 2.47
N GLY A 2 8.08 -14.81 3.30
CA GLY A 2 8.06 -13.36 3.54
C GLY A 2 9.19 -12.69 2.80
N VAL A 3 8.92 -11.55 2.16
CA VAL A 3 9.93 -10.73 1.48
C VAL A 3 10.16 -9.46 2.28
N ARG A 4 11.42 -9.07 2.43
CA ARG A 4 11.74 -7.73 2.94
C ARG A 4 11.55 -6.74 1.80
N VAL A 5 10.78 -5.69 2.07
CA VAL A 5 10.53 -4.62 1.13
C VAL A 5 10.76 -3.30 1.82
N ARG A 6 11.58 -2.46 1.20
CA ARG A 6 11.70 -1.06 1.57
C ARG A 6 10.71 -0.26 0.74
N VAL A 7 9.82 0.46 1.40
CA VAL A 7 8.88 1.41 0.76
C VAL A 7 9.40 2.81 0.95
N LYS A 8 9.43 3.60 -0.12
CA LYS A 8 9.79 5.02 -0.08
C LYS A 8 8.65 5.86 -0.62
N TYR A 9 8.35 6.95 0.08
CA TYR A 9 7.39 7.95 -0.35
C TYR A 9 7.91 9.34 0.02
N GLY A 10 8.13 10.21 -0.97
CA GLY A 10 8.79 11.51 -0.77
C GLY A 10 10.17 11.35 -0.14
N SER A 11 10.40 12.00 1.01
CA SER A 11 11.61 11.88 1.83
C SER A 11 11.54 10.77 2.89
N SER A 12 10.39 10.12 3.06
CA SER A 12 10.18 9.07 4.07
C SER A 12 10.42 7.69 3.50
N SER A 13 10.98 6.79 4.32
CA SER A 13 11.17 5.39 3.97
C SER A 13 10.87 4.47 5.14
N SER A 14 10.34 3.28 4.85
CA SER A 14 10.08 2.24 5.87
C SER A 14 10.44 0.86 5.34
N ASP A 15 11.21 0.12 6.13
CA ASP A 15 11.53 -1.29 5.90
C ASP A 15 10.46 -2.18 6.54
N LEU A 16 9.87 -3.07 5.76
CA LEU A 16 8.74 -3.90 6.15
C LEU A 16 9.00 -5.34 5.72
N VAL A 17 8.42 -6.30 6.44
CA VAL A 17 8.29 -7.67 5.94
C VAL A 17 6.90 -7.79 5.33
N ALA A 18 6.84 -7.97 4.02
CA ALA A 18 5.59 -8.19 3.30
C ALA A 18 5.39 -9.69 3.06
N LEU A 19 4.12 -10.10 3.08
CA LEU A 19 3.74 -11.44 2.68
C LEU A 19 3.39 -11.38 1.19
N VAL A 20 4.08 -12.18 0.36
CA VAL A 20 3.72 -12.28 -1.06
C VAL A 20 2.46 -13.13 -1.14
N SER A 21 1.35 -12.53 -1.55
CA SER A 21 0.13 -13.26 -1.88
C SER A 21 0.08 -13.50 -3.39
N THR A 22 0.09 -14.76 -3.82
CA THR A 22 -0.13 -15.14 -5.23
C THR A 22 -1.61 -15.23 -5.62
N GLY A 23 -2.52 -14.96 -4.68
CA GLY A 23 -3.98 -15.03 -4.90
C GLY A 23 -4.61 -13.74 -5.41
N TYR A 24 -3.80 -12.72 -5.73
CA TYR A 24 -4.24 -11.45 -6.28
C TYR A 24 -3.37 -11.12 -7.49
N GLU A 25 -3.94 -11.26 -8.69
CA GLU A 25 -3.29 -10.86 -9.93
C GLU A 25 -3.69 -9.42 -10.26
N ALA A 26 -2.69 -8.56 -10.42
CA ALA A 26 -2.84 -7.20 -10.92
C ALA A 26 -1.78 -6.98 -12.02
N ASP A 27 -2.14 -6.25 -13.08
CA ASP A 27 -1.23 -5.93 -14.19
C ASP A 27 0.02 -5.12 -13.75
N VAL A 28 -0.05 -4.51 -12.57
CA VAL A 28 1.06 -3.78 -11.94
C VAL A 28 1.30 -4.30 -10.53
N PRO A 29 2.55 -4.27 -10.01
CA PRO A 29 2.82 -4.62 -8.63
C PRO A 29 2.04 -3.71 -7.67
N GLU A 30 1.20 -4.30 -6.84
CA GLU A 30 0.45 -3.60 -5.79
C GLU A 30 0.98 -3.99 -4.41
N LEU A 31 1.00 -3.03 -3.48
CA LEU A 31 1.42 -3.25 -2.11
C LEU A 31 0.34 -2.76 -1.14
N LEU A 32 -0.26 -3.68 -0.41
CA LEU A 32 -1.18 -3.37 0.68
C LEU A 32 -0.37 -3.00 1.92
N ILE A 33 -0.51 -1.76 2.38
CA ILE A 33 0.12 -1.28 3.61
C ILE A 33 -0.95 -1.00 4.70
N PRO A 34 -0.71 -1.40 5.96
CA PRO A 34 -1.54 -0.97 7.08
C PRO A 34 -1.57 0.56 7.23
N VAL A 35 -2.64 1.11 7.80
CA VAL A 35 -2.76 2.55 8.07
C VAL A 35 -1.60 3.07 8.93
N SER A 36 -1.14 2.29 9.92
CA SER A 36 0.02 2.64 10.75
C SER A 36 1.32 2.80 9.95
N VAL A 37 1.48 2.07 8.85
CA VAL A 37 2.61 2.24 7.94
C VAL A 37 2.42 3.49 7.07
N ALA A 38 1.20 3.76 6.61
CA ALA A 38 0.89 4.98 5.87
C ALA A 38 1.12 6.25 6.73
N GLU A 39 0.79 6.22 8.02
CA GLU A 39 1.10 7.30 8.97
C GLU A 39 2.61 7.54 9.09
N ARG A 40 3.40 6.48 9.23
CA ARG A 40 4.88 6.57 9.28
C ARG A 40 5.49 7.12 8.00
N LEU A 41 4.86 6.88 6.86
CA LEU A 41 5.27 7.41 5.57
C LEU A 41 4.77 8.84 5.31
N GLY A 42 3.92 9.38 6.19
CA GLY A 42 3.30 10.71 6.01
C GLY A 42 2.18 10.75 4.96
N LEU A 43 1.73 9.59 4.49
CA LEU A 43 0.64 9.42 3.52
C LEU A 43 -0.74 9.59 4.17
N TRP A 44 -0.84 9.34 5.47
CA TRP A 44 -2.06 9.48 6.25
C TRP A 44 -1.87 10.54 7.32
N PRO A 45 -2.87 11.41 7.61
CA PRO A 45 -4.24 11.42 7.08
C PRO A 45 -4.42 12.17 5.75
N LYS A 46 -3.41 12.91 5.30
CA LYS A 46 -3.44 13.65 4.03
C LYS A 46 -2.93 12.79 2.89
N LEU A 47 -3.86 12.01 2.32
CA LEU A 47 -3.60 11.26 1.11
C LEU A 47 -3.31 12.22 -0.06
N PRO A 48 -2.41 11.85 -0.99
CA PRO A 48 -2.13 12.66 -2.17
C PRO A 48 -3.36 12.79 -3.07
N GLU A 49 -3.45 13.89 -3.82
CA GLU A 49 -4.65 14.28 -4.59
C GLU A 49 -5.06 13.25 -5.66
N ASP A 50 -4.09 12.48 -6.17
CA ASP A 50 -4.29 11.42 -7.16
C ASP A 50 -4.66 10.05 -6.52
N THR A 51 -4.99 10.03 -5.23
CA THR A 51 -5.45 8.82 -4.55
C THR A 51 -6.83 8.42 -5.04
N ILE A 52 -6.93 7.21 -5.59
CA ILE A 52 -8.19 6.60 -5.98
C ILE A 52 -8.78 5.92 -4.75
N VAL A 53 -10.02 6.27 -4.40
CA VAL A 53 -10.76 5.60 -3.32
C VAL A 53 -11.70 4.58 -3.95
N GLU A 54 -11.44 3.31 -3.70
CA GLU A 54 -12.27 2.21 -4.17
C GLU A 54 -13.03 1.59 -2.99
N THR A 55 -14.30 1.25 -3.20
CA THR A 55 -15.09 0.55 -2.19
C THR A 55 -15.33 -0.87 -2.67
N TYR A 56 -14.71 -1.83 -1.99
CA TYR A 56 -14.83 -3.25 -2.27
C TYR A 56 -15.92 -3.86 -1.39
N LYS A 57 -16.80 -4.65 -2.00
CA LYS A 57 -17.79 -5.44 -1.27
C LYS A 57 -17.15 -6.77 -0.88
N THR A 58 -16.89 -6.94 0.41
CA THR A 58 -16.34 -8.16 1.00
C THR A 58 -17.44 -8.95 1.72
N ALA A 59 -17.19 -10.22 2.04
CA ALA A 59 -18.15 -11.06 2.78
C ALA A 59 -18.51 -10.46 4.16
N SER A 60 -17.63 -9.66 4.76
CA SER A 60 -17.83 -8.96 6.03
C SER A 60 -18.43 -7.54 5.89
N GLY A 61 -18.71 -7.08 4.68
CA GLY A 61 -19.27 -5.74 4.42
C GLY A 61 -18.47 -4.90 3.43
N LEU A 62 -18.76 -3.60 3.37
CA LEU A 62 -18.07 -2.67 2.49
C LEU A 62 -16.71 -2.25 3.11
N MET A 63 -15.64 -2.44 2.36
CA MET A 63 -14.29 -2.00 2.74
C MET A 63 -13.83 -0.89 1.80
N ARG A 64 -13.38 0.23 2.37
CA ARG A 64 -12.74 1.31 1.60
C ARG A 64 -11.25 1.01 1.47
N VAL A 65 -10.76 1.04 0.24
CA VAL A 65 -9.36 0.86 -0.12
C VAL A 65 -8.88 2.16 -0.75
N TYR A 66 -7.71 2.61 -0.32
CA TYR A 66 -7.08 3.83 -0.81
C TYR A 66 -5.89 3.44 -1.68
N ARG A 67 -5.96 3.76 -2.96
CA ARG A 67 -4.91 3.46 -3.94
C ARG A 67 -4.22 4.76 -4.34
N ALA A 68 -3.11 5.06 -3.69
CA ALA A 68 -2.24 6.17 -4.09
C ALA A 68 -1.29 5.69 -5.21
N ARG A 69 -1.20 6.46 -6.30
CA ARG A 69 -0.12 6.28 -7.28
C ARG A 69 1.09 7.07 -6.80
N GLY A 70 2.27 6.49 -6.90
CA GLY A 70 3.49 7.15 -6.45
C GLY A 70 4.73 6.34 -6.77
N PRO A 71 5.93 6.94 -6.71
CA PRO A 71 7.19 6.26 -6.96
C PRO A 71 7.60 5.36 -5.77
N ALA A 72 6.66 4.53 -5.29
CA ALA A 72 6.94 3.53 -4.28
C ALA A 72 7.84 2.46 -4.89
N ARG A 73 9.15 2.62 -4.70
CA ARG A 73 10.14 1.65 -5.16
C ARG A 73 10.29 0.57 -4.11
N VAL A 74 9.97 -0.66 -4.46
CA VAL A 74 10.33 -1.84 -3.68
C VAL A 74 11.79 -2.17 -4.00
N CYS A 75 12.68 -1.95 -3.02
CA CYS A 75 14.05 -2.44 -3.11
C CYS A 75 14.11 -3.80 -2.39
N SER A 76 14.43 -4.86 -3.14
CA SER A 76 14.72 -6.22 -2.67
C SER A 76 16.15 -6.35 -2.17
#